data_AF-H6N889-F1
#
_entry.id   AF-H6N889-F1
#
_cell.length_a   1.000
_cell.length_b   1.000
_cell.length_c   1.000
_cell.angle_alpha   90.00
_cell.angle_beta   90.00
_cell.angle_gamma   90.00
#
_symmetry.space_group_name_H-M   'P 1'
#
loop_
_entity.id
_entity.type
_entity.pdbx_description
1 polymer ?
#
loop_
_entity_poly.entity_id
_entity_poly.type
_entity_poly.pdbx_seq_one_letter_code
_entity_poly.pdbx_strand_id
1 'polypeptide(L)'
;MDHITSKKRELVSVDEEWKKKDTPYKTASKEDLISSVEPRDRTKTKLWQILKNWCISTGSKVFTNIHDDTYQKFSIWCLKTKTIKQDLEDEGFKQTENWKDKAVAFKDKGKNSDSSFITPSDKSEVKENDIKTWCTNNEAQSFRHEADQTYLRVKKWCYEQKKTIT
;
A
#
# COMPACT_ATOMS: atom_id res chain seq x y z
N MET A 1 20.18 -2.26 -8.81
CA MET A 1 19.84 -2.04 -7.40
C MET A 1 18.53 -2.76 -7.13
N ASP A 2 18.42 -3.48 -6.01
CA ASP A 2 17.18 -4.14 -5.60
C ASP A 2 16.06 -3.10 -5.41
N HIS A 3 14.86 -3.39 -5.93
CA HIS A 3 13.71 -2.48 -5.96
C HIS A 3 13.35 -1.99 -4.54
N ILE A 4 13.43 -2.88 -3.56
CA ILE A 4 13.17 -2.56 -2.14
C ILE A 4 14.12 -1.47 -1.63
N THR A 5 15.41 -1.60 -1.94
CA THR A 5 16.44 -0.63 -1.52
C THR A 5 16.22 0.72 -2.18
N SER A 6 15.83 0.74 -3.46
CA SER A 6 15.52 1.99 -4.17
C SER A 6 14.32 2.74 -3.58
N LYS A 7 13.41 2.01 -2.90
CA LYS A 7 12.20 2.54 -2.28
C LYS A 7 12.36 2.88 -0.79
N LYS A 8 13.59 2.89 -0.27
CA LYS A 8 13.91 3.18 1.14
C LYS A 8 13.08 2.34 2.12
N ARG A 9 12.72 1.11 1.75
CA ARG A 9 11.96 0.22 2.62
C ARG A 9 12.91 -0.69 3.38
N GLU A 10 12.58 -0.92 4.64
CA GLU A 10 13.38 -1.74 5.54
C GLU A 10 12.68 -3.05 5.85
N LEU A 11 13.47 -4.12 6.02
CA LEU A 11 12.98 -5.40 6.52
C LEU A 11 12.63 -5.31 8.01
N VAL A 12 11.62 -6.08 8.41
CA VAL A 12 11.35 -6.30 9.83
C VAL A 12 12.50 -7.10 10.44
N SER A 13 13.20 -6.48 11.39
CA SER A 13 14.44 -7.03 11.97
C SER A 13 14.30 -7.51 13.41
N VAL A 14 13.21 -7.15 14.10
CA VAL A 14 12.99 -7.48 15.52
C VAL A 14 11.83 -8.47 15.70
N ASP A 15 12.01 -9.45 16.59
CA ASP A 15 11.03 -10.52 16.81
C ASP A 15 9.68 -10.00 17.31
N GLU A 16 9.67 -8.93 18.10
CA GLU A 16 8.42 -8.32 18.57
C GLU A 16 7.57 -7.73 17.44
N GLU A 17 8.17 -7.24 16.36
CA GLU A 17 7.43 -6.79 15.18
C GLU A 17 6.89 -7.96 14.37
N TRP A 18 7.62 -9.08 14.31
CA TRP A 18 7.12 -10.30 13.71
C TRP A 18 5.92 -10.87 14.45
N LYS A 19 5.99 -10.94 15.79
CA LYS A 19 4.87 -11.41 16.62
C LYS A 19 3.59 -10.62 16.38
N LYS A 20 3.69 -9.30 16.16
CA LYS A 20 2.53 -8.45 15.82
C LYS A 20 1.85 -8.83 14.50
N LYS A 21 2.52 -9.58 13.60
CA LYS A 21 1.96 -10.03 12.33
C LYS A 21 1.13 -11.31 12.43
N ASP A 22 1.13 -12.02 13.57
CA ASP A 22 0.37 -13.27 13.74
C ASP A 22 -1.13 -13.08 13.47
N THR A 23 -1.77 -12.17 14.21
CA THR A 23 -3.22 -11.96 14.08
C THR A 23 -3.60 -11.43 12.70
N PRO A 24 -2.95 -10.36 12.17
CA PRO A 24 -3.25 -9.87 10.83
C PRO A 24 -3.10 -10.91 9.73
N TYR A 25 -2.07 -11.78 9.81
CA TYR A 25 -1.87 -12.84 8.82
C TYR A 25 -2.94 -13.93 8.91
N LYS A 26 -3.35 -14.32 10.13
CA LYS A 26 -4.42 -15.31 10.34
C LYS A 26 -5.77 -14.87 9.77
N THR A 27 -6.01 -13.56 9.72
CA THR A 27 -7.26 -12.96 9.21
C THR A 27 -7.12 -12.35 7.82
N ALA A 28 -5.97 -12.50 7.17
CA ALA A 28 -5.74 -11.93 5.85
C ALA A 28 -6.63 -12.61 4.79
N SER A 29 -6.93 -11.89 3.70
CA SER A 29 -7.62 -12.48 2.56
C SER A 29 -6.76 -13.55 1.89
N LYS A 30 -7.39 -14.48 1.17
CA LYS A 30 -6.66 -15.56 0.49
C LYS A 30 -5.66 -15.02 -0.52
N GLU A 31 -6.02 -13.93 -1.18
CA GLU A 31 -5.15 -13.24 -2.14
C GLU A 31 -3.91 -12.67 -1.48
N ASP A 32 -3.87 -12.46 -0.16
CA ASP A 32 -2.75 -11.90 0.59
C ASP A 32 -1.88 -12.96 1.27
N LEU A 33 -2.34 -14.20 1.32
CA LEU A 33 -1.59 -15.28 1.93
C LEU A 33 -0.43 -15.70 1.04
N ILE A 34 0.71 -16.00 1.67
CA ILE A 34 1.83 -16.67 1.01
C ILE A 34 1.44 -18.14 0.84
N SER A 35 1.44 -18.64 -0.39
CA SER A 35 0.99 -20.00 -0.73
C SER A 35 1.65 -21.11 0.08
N SER A 36 2.93 -20.94 0.45
CA SER A 36 3.71 -21.89 1.25
C SER A 36 3.59 -21.71 2.78
N VAL A 37 2.84 -20.71 3.25
CA VAL A 37 2.71 -20.38 4.68
C VAL A 37 1.24 -20.40 5.10
N GLU A 38 0.86 -21.47 5.78
CA GLU A 38 -0.49 -21.62 6.32
C GLU A 38 -0.80 -20.55 7.38
N PRO A 39 -2.03 -19.99 7.42
CA PRO A 39 -2.44 -18.95 8.37
C PRO A 39 -2.77 -19.53 9.75
N ARG A 40 -1.87 -20.32 10.32
CA ARG A 40 -2.03 -20.93 11.65
C ARG A 40 -0.69 -21.31 12.26
N ASP A 41 -0.68 -21.49 13.57
CA ASP A 41 0.47 -22.06 14.27
C ASP A 41 0.63 -23.54 13.91
N ARG A 42 1.89 -24.01 13.91
CA ARG A 42 2.23 -25.43 13.86
C ARG A 42 2.57 -25.92 15.26
N THR A 43 2.49 -27.24 15.50
CA THR A 43 2.70 -27.87 16.81
C THR A 43 3.99 -27.43 17.52
N LYS A 44 5.05 -27.12 16.76
CA LYS A 44 6.38 -26.73 17.29
C LYS A 44 6.87 -25.36 16.83
N THR A 45 6.11 -24.66 15.99
CA THR A 45 6.59 -23.41 15.36
C THR A 45 5.44 -22.43 15.27
N LYS A 46 5.65 -21.23 15.82
CA LYS A 46 4.68 -20.15 15.74
C LYS A 46 4.62 -19.58 14.33
N LEU A 47 3.44 -19.12 13.92
CA LEU A 47 3.21 -18.56 12.60
C LEU A 47 4.22 -17.44 12.26
N TRP A 48 4.43 -16.48 13.16
CA TRP A 48 5.38 -15.39 12.95
C TRP A 48 6.81 -15.87 12.68
N GLN A 49 7.23 -17.02 13.23
CA GLN A 49 8.54 -17.59 12.97
C GLN A 49 8.60 -18.16 11.54
N ILE A 50 7.52 -18.80 11.09
CA ILE A 50 7.40 -19.31 9.73
C ILE A 50 7.43 -18.15 8.72
N LEU A 51 6.69 -17.07 9.02
CA LEU A 51 6.68 -15.84 8.21
C LEU A 51 8.06 -15.20 8.15
N LYS A 52 8.72 -15.02 9.31
CA LYS A 52 10.09 -14.49 9.39
C LYS A 52 11.05 -15.31 8.53
N ASN A 53 11.02 -16.63 8.63
CA ASN A 53 11.89 -17.52 7.87
C ASN A 53 11.64 -17.42 6.36
N TRP A 54 10.37 -17.36 5.95
CA TRP A 54 10.02 -17.15 4.55
C TRP A 54 10.57 -15.82 4.02
N CYS A 55 10.43 -14.75 4.80
CA CYS A 55 10.92 -13.43 4.45
C CYS A 55 12.45 -13.37 4.37
N ILE A 56 13.18 -13.98 5.29
CA ILE A 56 14.66 -14.03 5.22
C ILE A 56 15.13 -14.79 3.97
N SER A 57 14.51 -15.94 3.68
CA SER A 57 14.83 -16.73 2.49
C SER A 57 14.54 -15.97 1.20
N THR A 58 13.38 -15.30 1.15
CA THR A 58 12.90 -14.60 -0.05
C THR A 58 13.61 -13.26 -0.27
N GLY A 59 14.04 -12.58 0.79
CA GLY A 59 14.68 -11.25 0.71
C GLY A 59 16.07 -11.26 0.06
N SER A 60 16.65 -12.44 -0.18
CA SER A 60 17.86 -12.62 -0.97
C SER A 60 17.64 -12.52 -2.49
N LYS A 61 16.37 -12.53 -2.93
CA LYS A 61 16.00 -12.45 -4.35
C LYS A 61 16.00 -11.00 -4.83
N VAL A 62 16.32 -10.80 -6.11
CA VAL A 62 16.17 -9.51 -6.78
C VAL A 62 14.75 -9.40 -7.32
N PHE A 63 14.01 -8.38 -6.89
CA PHE A 63 12.69 -8.07 -7.44
C PHE A 63 12.81 -7.01 -8.52
N THR A 64 12.29 -7.30 -9.72
CA THR A 64 12.32 -6.38 -10.87
C THR A 64 10.93 -5.97 -11.36
N ASN A 65 9.87 -6.61 -10.85
CA ASN A 65 8.50 -6.39 -11.28
C ASN A 65 7.56 -6.20 -10.08
N ILE A 66 6.90 -5.05 -10.01
CA ILE A 66 5.93 -4.72 -8.95
C ILE A 66 4.63 -5.56 -9.02
N HIS A 67 4.39 -6.23 -10.15
CA HIS A 67 3.27 -7.14 -10.35
C HIS A 67 3.60 -8.59 -10.02
N ASP A 68 4.84 -8.88 -9.63
CA ASP A 68 5.21 -10.23 -9.16
C ASP A 68 4.52 -10.54 -7.83
N ASP A 69 3.85 -11.69 -7.75
CA ASP A 69 3.11 -12.08 -6.54
C ASP A 69 4.05 -12.25 -5.35
N THR A 70 5.25 -12.84 -5.55
CA THR A 70 6.23 -12.99 -4.48
C THR A 70 6.66 -11.62 -3.96
N TYR A 71 6.91 -10.66 -4.85
CA TYR A 71 7.21 -9.27 -4.48
C TYR A 71 6.07 -8.64 -3.67
N GLN A 72 4.82 -8.75 -4.14
CA GLN A 72 3.67 -8.16 -3.45
C GLN A 72 3.50 -8.72 -2.05
N LYS A 73 3.56 -10.05 -1.90
CA LYS A 73 3.52 -10.73 -0.60
C LYS A 73 4.68 -10.34 0.29
N PHE A 74 5.87 -10.24 -0.28
CA PHE A 74 7.06 -9.79 0.43
C PHE A 74 6.89 -8.35 0.94
N SER A 75 6.36 -7.47 0.11
CA SER A 75 6.14 -6.06 0.43
C SER A 75 5.13 -5.86 1.56
N ILE A 76 4.11 -6.71 1.62
CA ILE A 76 3.08 -6.70 2.68
C ILE A 76 3.65 -7.28 4.00
N TRP A 77 4.28 -8.46 3.92
CA TRP A 77 4.58 -9.24 5.13
C TRP A 77 5.98 -9.05 5.68
N CYS A 78 6.97 -8.74 4.83
CA CYS A 78 8.38 -8.77 5.23
C CYS A 78 8.98 -7.42 5.58
N LEU A 79 8.39 -6.36 5.04
CA LEU A 79 8.87 -5.00 5.20
C LEU A 79 8.17 -4.32 6.38
N LYS A 80 8.85 -3.34 6.99
CA LYS A 80 8.29 -2.49 8.03
C LYS A 80 7.03 -1.79 7.51
N THR A 81 6.01 -1.74 8.35
CA THR A 81 4.74 -1.08 8.03
C THR A 81 4.97 0.42 7.91
N LYS A 82 4.41 1.00 6.85
CA LYS A 82 4.29 2.44 6.67
C LYS A 82 2.90 2.75 6.13
N THR A 83 2.40 3.96 6.33
CA THR A 83 1.15 4.40 5.72
C THR A 83 1.38 4.77 4.25
N ILE A 84 0.30 4.83 3.46
CA ILE A 84 0.36 5.34 2.09
C ILE A 84 0.90 6.78 2.07
N LYS A 85 0.49 7.63 3.01
CA LYS A 85 1.02 8.98 3.19
C LYS A 85 2.54 8.98 3.35
N GLN A 86 3.07 8.19 4.28
CA GLN A 86 4.51 8.11 4.53
C GLN A 86 5.28 7.68 3.28
N ASP A 87 4.80 6.65 2.57
CA ASP A 87 5.41 6.20 1.32
C ASP A 87 5.48 7.32 0.26
N LEU A 88 4.37 8.03 0.04
CA LEU A 88 4.30 9.09 -0.95
C LEU A 88 5.18 10.29 -0.58
N GLU A 89 5.24 10.66 0.70
CA GLU A 89 6.12 11.73 1.18
C GLU A 89 7.60 11.38 1.00
N ASP A 90 7.99 10.12 1.27
CA ASP A 90 9.35 9.59 1.04
C ASP A 90 9.76 9.61 -0.44
N GLU A 91 8.78 9.41 -1.34
CA GLU A 91 8.92 9.52 -2.79
C GLU A 91 8.95 10.97 -3.30
N GLY A 92 8.78 11.96 -2.41
CA GLY A 92 8.81 13.39 -2.78
C GLY A 92 7.48 13.92 -3.31
N PHE A 93 6.38 13.24 -3.05
CA PHE A 93 5.05 13.80 -3.29
C PHE A 93 4.63 14.71 -2.13
N LYS A 94 3.69 15.62 -2.40
CA LYS A 94 2.97 16.39 -1.40
C LYS A 94 1.48 16.25 -1.64
N GLN A 95 0.68 16.40 -0.59
CA GLN A 95 -0.77 16.41 -0.73
C GLN A 95 -1.17 17.58 -1.65
N THR A 96 -2.14 17.35 -2.52
CA THR A 96 -2.63 18.39 -3.41
C THR A 96 -3.40 19.44 -2.62
N GLU A 97 -3.26 20.70 -3.04
CA GLU A 97 -4.08 21.79 -2.52
C GLU A 97 -5.20 22.16 -3.51
N ASN A 98 -5.11 21.64 -4.74
CA ASN A 98 -6.00 21.96 -5.84
C ASN A 98 -7.17 20.99 -5.95
N TRP A 99 -7.95 20.93 -4.88
CA TRP A 99 -9.09 20.01 -4.76
C TRP A 99 -10.21 20.28 -5.77
N LYS A 100 -10.36 21.54 -6.17
CA LYS A 100 -11.31 21.96 -7.19
C LYS A 100 -11.03 21.30 -8.54
N ASP A 101 -9.78 21.37 -9.00
CA ASP A 101 -9.41 20.75 -10.28
C ASP A 101 -9.47 19.23 -10.21
N LYS A 102 -9.13 18.63 -9.06
CA LYS A 102 -9.33 17.19 -8.84
C LYS A 102 -10.81 16.80 -8.95
N ALA A 103 -11.72 17.58 -8.37
CA ALA A 103 -13.16 17.31 -8.46
C ALA A 103 -13.67 17.43 -9.90
N VAL A 104 -13.22 18.41 -10.67
CA VAL A 104 -13.56 18.54 -12.09
C VAL A 104 -13.03 17.35 -12.88
N ALA A 105 -11.75 17.01 -12.70
CA ALA A 105 -11.11 15.88 -13.41
C ALA A 105 -11.73 14.53 -13.04
N PHE A 106 -12.21 14.36 -11.81
CA PHE A 106 -12.86 13.12 -11.37
C PHE A 106 -14.15 12.85 -12.12
N LYS A 107 -14.91 13.90 -12.44
CA LYS A 107 -16.19 13.84 -13.16
C LYS A 107 -16.04 13.59 -14.65
N ASP A 108 -14.88 13.92 -15.21
CA ASP A 108 -14.60 13.74 -16.64
C ASP A 108 -14.45 12.24 -16.96
N LYS A 109 -15.57 11.58 -17.31
CA LYS A 109 -15.62 10.16 -17.66
C LYS A 109 -14.75 9.80 -18.87
N GLY A 110 -14.40 10.78 -19.72
CA GLY A 110 -13.46 10.58 -20.83
C GLY A 110 -12.02 10.42 -20.36
N LYS A 111 -11.68 10.96 -19.17
CA LYS A 111 -10.33 10.91 -18.57
C LYS A 111 -10.24 10.06 -17.32
N ASN A 112 -11.37 9.75 -16.69
CA ASN A 112 -11.46 8.95 -15.48
C ASN A 112 -12.41 7.76 -15.66
N SER A 113 -11.87 6.65 -16.17
CA SER A 113 -12.60 5.38 -16.30
C SER A 113 -12.81 4.66 -14.96
N ASP A 114 -12.10 5.06 -13.90
CA ASP A 114 -12.18 4.51 -12.55
C ASP A 114 -12.85 5.53 -11.60
N SER A 115 -14.07 5.95 -11.91
CA SER A 115 -14.78 7.02 -11.17
C SER A 115 -15.73 6.51 -10.09
N SER A 116 -15.77 5.22 -9.78
CA SER A 116 -16.75 4.61 -8.86
C SER A 116 -16.28 4.51 -7.41
N PHE A 117 -14.98 4.71 -7.15
CA PHE A 117 -14.42 4.50 -5.81
C PHE A 117 -14.73 5.62 -4.81
N ILE A 118 -15.27 6.75 -5.28
CA ILE A 118 -15.84 7.82 -4.46
C ILE A 118 -17.32 7.93 -4.85
N THR A 119 -18.20 7.57 -3.92
CA THR A 119 -19.64 7.68 -4.10
C THR A 119 -20.21 8.55 -2.98
N PRO A 120 -20.71 9.76 -3.29
CA PRO A 120 -21.37 10.60 -2.29
C PRO A 120 -22.62 9.91 -1.73
N SER A 121 -22.89 10.13 -0.44
CA SER A 121 -24.00 9.49 0.29
C SER A 121 -25.38 9.88 -0.25
N ASP A 122 -25.50 11.08 -0.83
CA ASP A 122 -26.71 11.60 -1.47
C ASP A 122 -26.83 11.21 -2.96
N LYS A 123 -25.91 10.38 -3.47
CA LYS A 123 -25.78 10.04 -4.91
C LYS A 123 -25.62 11.25 -5.83
N SER A 124 -25.26 12.41 -5.27
CA SER A 124 -24.95 13.59 -6.05
C SER A 124 -23.60 13.46 -6.74
N GLU A 125 -23.24 14.44 -7.56
CA GLU A 125 -21.91 14.49 -8.16
C GLU A 125 -20.83 14.67 -7.08
N VAL A 126 -19.68 14.01 -7.28
CA VAL A 126 -18.49 14.15 -6.42
C VAL A 126 -18.05 15.61 -6.33
N LYS A 127 -17.94 16.12 -5.11
CA LYS A 127 -17.48 17.47 -4.77
C LYS A 127 -16.08 17.42 -4.17
N GLU A 128 -15.48 18.60 -4.01
CA GLU A 128 -14.14 18.75 -3.43
C GLU A 128 -14.01 18.08 -2.06
N ASN A 129 -15.04 18.24 -1.20
CA ASN A 129 -15.04 17.67 0.13
C ASN A 129 -15.14 16.13 0.13
N ASP A 130 -15.79 15.53 -0.86
CA ASP A 130 -15.86 14.08 -0.99
C ASP A 130 -14.47 13.51 -1.29
N ILE A 131 -13.73 14.16 -2.21
CA ILE A 131 -12.35 13.77 -2.53
C ILE A 131 -11.44 13.97 -1.33
N LYS A 132 -11.49 15.13 -0.66
CA LYS A 132 -10.69 15.39 0.55
C LYS A 132 -10.94 14.33 1.62
N THR A 133 -12.20 14.05 1.92
CA THR A 133 -12.58 13.06 2.94
C THR A 133 -12.08 11.66 2.57
N TRP A 134 -12.26 11.27 1.31
CA TRP A 134 -11.76 10.00 0.80
C TRP A 134 -10.23 9.92 0.94
N CYS A 135 -9.52 10.98 0.55
CA CYS A 135 -8.06 11.06 0.67
C CYS A 135 -7.58 10.90 2.11
N THR A 136 -8.13 11.67 3.05
CA THR A 136 -7.78 11.59 4.48
C THR A 136 -7.98 10.18 5.04
N ASN A 137 -9.07 9.51 4.67
CA ASN A 137 -9.37 8.16 5.16
C ASN A 137 -8.45 7.08 4.58
N ASN A 138 -8.02 7.25 3.31
CA ASN A 138 -7.26 6.22 2.61
C ASN A 138 -5.74 6.42 2.73
N GLU A 139 -5.23 7.65 2.86
CA GLU A 139 -3.78 7.88 3.01
C GLU A 139 -3.22 7.37 4.35
N ALA A 140 -4.08 7.25 5.37
CA ALA A 140 -3.75 6.68 6.67
C ALA A 140 -3.69 5.14 6.67
N GLN A 141 -4.17 4.48 5.61
CA GLN A 141 -4.10 3.02 5.51
C GLN A 141 -2.65 2.57 5.32
N SER A 142 -2.38 1.31 5.70
CA SER A 142 -1.07 0.70 5.50
C SER A 142 -0.75 0.60 4.01
N PHE A 143 0.43 1.08 3.63
CA PHE A 143 0.99 0.84 2.31
C PHE A 143 1.30 -0.65 2.15
N ARG A 144 0.82 -1.22 1.03
CA ARG A 144 0.94 -2.64 0.72
C ARG A 144 2.05 -2.86 -0.31
N HIS A 145 1.88 -2.30 -1.50
CA HIS A 145 2.85 -2.27 -2.60
C HIS A 145 2.37 -1.27 -3.68
N GLU A 146 3.19 -0.98 -4.67
CA GLU A 146 2.94 0.05 -5.69
C GLU A 146 1.81 -0.30 -6.65
N ALA A 147 1.54 -1.59 -6.85
CA ALA A 147 0.42 -2.06 -7.68
C ALA A 147 -0.93 -2.04 -6.94
N ASP A 148 -0.96 -1.68 -5.66
CA ASP A 148 -2.19 -1.65 -4.87
C ASP A 148 -3.14 -0.55 -5.39
N GLN A 149 -4.40 -0.90 -5.61
CA GLN A 149 -5.36 0.04 -6.22
C GLN A 149 -5.65 1.24 -5.32
N THR A 150 -5.71 1.05 -4.00
CA THR A 150 -5.90 2.15 -3.06
C THR A 150 -4.69 3.08 -3.10
N TYR A 151 -3.48 2.54 -3.08
CA TYR A 151 -2.25 3.32 -3.25
C TYR A 151 -2.25 4.14 -4.55
N LEU A 152 -2.51 3.51 -5.70
CA LEU A 152 -2.55 4.17 -7.00
C LEU A 152 -3.59 5.30 -7.05
N ARG A 153 -4.77 5.08 -6.47
CA ARG A 153 -5.82 6.10 -6.37
C ARG A 153 -5.41 7.25 -5.45
N VAL A 154 -4.87 6.97 -4.27
CA VAL A 154 -4.38 8.02 -3.36
C VAL A 154 -3.28 8.84 -4.02
N LYS A 155 -2.31 8.18 -4.65
CA LYS A 155 -1.23 8.85 -5.40
C LYS A 155 -1.77 9.77 -6.49
N LYS A 156 -2.74 9.29 -7.29
CA LYS A 156 -3.33 10.05 -8.40
C LYS A 156 -4.18 11.23 -7.94
N TRP A 157 -5.02 11.01 -6.93
CA TRP A 157 -6.10 11.95 -6.59
C TRP A 157 -5.78 12.87 -5.42
N CYS A 158 -4.93 12.41 -4.49
CA CYS A 158 -4.65 13.12 -3.25
C CYS A 158 -3.29 13.79 -3.23
N TYR A 159 -2.36 13.38 -4.12
CA TYR A 159 -0.98 13.87 -4.13
C TYR A 159 -0.58 14.43 -5.49
N GLU A 160 0.45 15.26 -5.47
CA GLU A 160 1.16 15.81 -6.63
C GLU A 160 2.67 15.79 -6.37
N GLN A 161 3.48 15.72 -7.42
CA GLN A 161 4.93 15.80 -7.26
C GLN A 161 5.28 17.18 -6.68
N LYS A 162 6.18 17.22 -5.68
CA LYS A 162 6.78 18.49 -5.27
C LYS A 162 7.46 19.08 -6.50
N LYS A 163 6.96 20.22 -6.99
CA LYS A 163 7.66 20.98 -8.04
C LYS A 163 9.06 21.23 -7.54
N THR A 164 10.05 20.59 -8.17
CA THR A 164 11.45 20.92 -7.95
C THR A 164 11.63 22.28 -8.59
N ILE A 165 11.76 23.34 -7.77
CA ILE A 165 12.21 24.63 -8.30
C ILE A 165 13.60 24.35 -8.85
N THR A 166 13.70 24.31 -10.17
CA THR A 166 14.95 24.12 -10.91
C THR A 166 15.43 25.50 -11.35
#